data_AF-A0A8T4UW66-F1
#
_entry.id   AF-A0A8T4UW66-F1
#
_cell.length_a   1.000
_cell.length_b   1.000
_cell.length_c   1.000
_cell.angle_alpha   90.00
_cell.angle_beta   90.00
_cell.angle_gamma   90.00
#
_symmetry.space_group_name_H-M   'P 1'
#
loop_
_entity.id
_entity.type
_entity.pdbx_description
1 polymer ?
#
loop_
_entity_poly.entity_id
_entity_poly.type
_entity_poly.pdbx_seq_one_letter_code
_entity_poly.pdbx_strand_id
1 'polypeptide(L)'
;MAQPAKKKKESTDEVYPAEEQGILPRETEDGQEEAMALGEEDEEVYSKKGRELLEEDDELEPWEEGFMEGATDAGQLGKDALTGEPLMDVEDVSELEFDGKLYRFVNEENAQKFLKKQKEKK
;
A
#
# COMPACT_ATOMS: atom_id res chain seq x y z
N MET A 1 -45.07 -21.62 74.90
CA MET A 1 -45.71 -21.30 73.60
C MET A 1 -44.61 -20.86 72.66
N ALA A 2 -44.27 -21.70 71.69
CA ALA A 2 -43.14 -21.51 70.78
C ALA A 2 -43.60 -20.74 69.52
N GLN A 3 -42.83 -19.73 69.11
CA GLN A 3 -43.04 -19.04 67.83
C GLN A 3 -42.29 -19.79 66.71
N PRO A 4 -42.86 -19.98 65.50
CA PRO A 4 -42.20 -20.73 64.44
C PRO A 4 -41.18 -19.86 63.69
N ALA A 5 -39.99 -20.42 63.50
CA ALA A 5 -38.89 -19.86 62.72
C ALA A 5 -39.26 -19.76 61.23
N LYS A 6 -39.09 -18.58 60.64
CA LYS A 6 -39.25 -18.34 59.20
C LYS A 6 -38.01 -18.89 58.47
N LYS A 7 -38.19 -19.96 57.68
CA LYS A 7 -37.17 -20.49 56.77
C LYS A 7 -36.80 -19.44 55.72
N LYS A 8 -35.53 -19.06 55.64
CA LYS A 8 -34.96 -18.34 54.49
C LYS A 8 -34.95 -19.30 53.30
N LYS A 9 -35.55 -18.89 52.18
CA LYS A 9 -35.38 -19.56 50.88
C LYS A 9 -34.01 -19.13 50.34
N GLU A 10 -33.08 -20.05 50.22
CA GLU A 10 -31.92 -19.90 49.34
C GLU A 10 -32.46 -19.78 47.90
N SER A 11 -32.30 -18.62 47.29
CA SER A 11 -32.38 -18.49 45.84
C SER A 11 -31.06 -19.00 45.29
N THR A 12 -31.11 -20.17 44.67
CA THR A 12 -30.07 -20.64 43.77
C THR A 12 -30.06 -19.69 42.57
N ASP A 13 -29.22 -18.65 42.62
CA ASP A 13 -28.86 -17.88 41.42
C ASP A 13 -28.05 -18.82 40.53
N GLU A 14 -28.75 -19.44 39.58
CA GLU A 14 -28.13 -20.04 38.41
C GLU A 14 -27.47 -18.90 37.62
N VAL A 15 -26.16 -18.72 37.84
CA VAL A 15 -25.35 -17.79 37.04
C VAL A 15 -25.19 -18.41 35.66
N TYR A 16 -26.07 -18.01 34.74
CA TYR A 16 -25.92 -18.37 33.32
C TYR A 16 -24.67 -17.67 32.77
N PRO A 17 -23.75 -18.38 32.09
CA PRO A 17 -22.61 -17.76 31.43
C PRO A 17 -23.12 -16.72 30.42
N ALA A 18 -22.67 -15.47 30.57
CA ALA A 18 -23.14 -14.30 29.83
C ALA A 18 -23.10 -14.47 28.29
N GLU A 19 -22.24 -15.37 27.81
CA GLU A 19 -22.09 -15.74 26.41
C GLU A 19 -23.37 -16.37 25.80
N GLU A 20 -24.12 -17.20 26.56
CA GLU A 20 -25.38 -17.78 26.06
C GLU A 20 -26.53 -16.77 25.96
N GLN A 21 -26.39 -15.61 26.61
CA GLN A 21 -27.35 -14.50 26.54
C GLN A 21 -27.00 -13.48 25.45
N GLY A 22 -26.02 -13.78 24.60
CA GLY A 22 -25.59 -12.91 23.50
C GLY A 22 -24.82 -11.68 23.95
N ILE A 23 -24.34 -11.64 25.20
CA ILE A 23 -23.45 -10.58 25.68
C ILE A 23 -22.03 -10.99 25.28
N LEU A 24 -21.61 -10.54 24.10
CA LEU A 24 -20.23 -10.71 23.64
C LEU A 24 -19.27 -9.88 24.52
N PRO A 25 -18.02 -10.35 24.70
CA PRO A 25 -16.97 -9.54 25.29
C PRO A 25 -16.86 -8.20 24.57
N ARG A 26 -16.73 -7.11 25.33
CA ARG A 26 -16.48 -5.79 24.74
C ARG A 26 -15.14 -5.85 24.00
N GLU A 27 -15.16 -5.55 22.71
CA GLU A 27 -13.94 -5.45 21.92
C GLU A 27 -13.02 -4.39 22.51
N THR A 28 -11.73 -4.72 22.55
CA THR A 28 -10.68 -3.77 22.94
C THR A 28 -10.50 -2.74 21.84
N GLU A 29 -10.01 -1.55 22.19
CA GLU A 29 -9.81 -0.46 21.21
C GLU A 29 -8.91 -0.92 20.03
N ASP A 30 -7.87 -1.70 20.34
CA ASP A 30 -6.99 -2.36 19.37
C ASP A 30 -7.74 -3.34 18.43
N GLY A 31 -8.73 -4.07 18.96
CA GLY A 31 -9.48 -5.05 18.16
C GLY A 31 -10.43 -4.38 17.16
N GLN A 32 -10.94 -3.20 17.51
CA GLN A 32 -11.75 -2.38 16.61
C GLN A 32 -10.92 -1.73 15.50
N GLU A 33 -9.65 -1.40 15.77
CA GLU A 33 -8.73 -0.89 14.73
C GLU A 33 -8.43 -1.95 13.68
N GLU A 34 -8.10 -3.16 14.14
CA GLU A 34 -7.85 -4.29 13.24
C GLU A 34 -9.10 -4.66 12.43
N ALA A 35 -10.29 -4.61 13.03
CA ALA A 35 -11.55 -4.87 12.33
C ALA A 35 -11.85 -3.82 11.25
N MET A 36 -11.60 -2.54 11.50
CA MET A 36 -11.73 -1.48 10.50
C MET A 36 -10.69 -1.62 9.38
N ALA A 37 -9.42 -1.85 9.72
CA ALA A 37 -8.34 -2.03 8.74
C ALA A 37 -8.54 -3.27 7.83
N LEU A 38 -9.16 -4.34 8.36
CA LEU A 38 -9.51 -5.54 7.60
C LEU A 38 -10.82 -5.38 6.80
N GLY A 39 -11.57 -4.30 7.04
CA GLY A 39 -12.87 -4.03 6.41
C GLY A 39 -14.02 -4.87 6.96
N GLU A 40 -13.90 -5.38 8.19
CA GLU A 40 -14.96 -6.09 8.90
C GLU A 40 -15.97 -5.13 9.56
N GLU A 41 -15.53 -3.91 9.88
CA GLU A 41 -16.35 -2.83 10.40
C GLU A 41 -16.20 -1.56 9.54
N ASP A 42 -17.30 -0.83 9.33
CA ASP A 42 -17.29 0.41 8.56
C ASP A 42 -16.58 1.54 9.33
N GLU A 43 -15.67 2.24 8.65
CA GLU A 43 -15.00 3.41 9.22
C GLU A 43 -15.93 4.62 9.34
N GLU A 44 -16.18 5.07 10.56
CA GLU A 44 -16.90 6.32 10.79
C GLU A 44 -15.96 7.53 10.65
N VAL A 45 -15.90 8.12 9.45
CA VAL A 45 -15.00 9.24 9.09
C VAL A 45 -15.14 10.48 10.00
N TYR A 46 -16.32 10.74 10.57
CA TYR A 46 -16.53 11.88 11.48
C TYR A 46 -16.13 11.58 12.93
N SER A 47 -15.83 10.33 13.24
CA SER A 47 -15.23 9.97 14.53
C SER A 47 -13.77 10.42 14.55
N LYS A 48 -13.23 10.67 15.75
CA LYS A 48 -11.82 11.04 15.89
C LYS A 48 -10.90 9.96 15.31
N LYS A 49 -11.29 8.70 15.50
CA LYS A 49 -10.53 7.51 15.12
C LYS A 49 -10.55 7.25 13.62
N GLY A 50 -11.73 7.32 12.99
CA GLY A 50 -11.83 7.22 11.53
C GLY A 50 -11.11 8.37 10.81
N ARG A 51 -11.00 9.54 11.44
CA ARG A 51 -10.16 10.63 10.91
C ARG A 51 -8.66 10.34 11.02
N GLU A 52 -8.22 9.75 12.12
CA GLU A 52 -6.81 9.39 12.35
C GLU A 52 -6.36 8.31 11.35
N LEU A 53 -7.17 7.26 11.17
CA LEU A 53 -6.92 6.21 10.18
C LEU A 53 -6.85 6.76 8.75
N LEU A 54 -7.73 7.70 8.41
CA LEU A 54 -7.75 8.33 7.09
C LEU A 54 -6.56 9.28 6.87
N GLU A 55 -6.01 9.86 7.93
CA GLU A 55 -4.77 10.64 7.86
C GLU A 55 -3.55 9.71 7.70
N GLU A 56 -3.52 8.54 8.36
CA GLU A 56 -2.47 7.52 8.21
C GLU A 56 -2.48 6.86 6.83
N ASP A 57 -3.65 6.48 6.30
CA ASP A 57 -3.79 5.87 4.97
C ASP A 57 -3.43 6.83 3.80
N ASP A 58 -3.46 8.15 4.03
CA ASP A 58 -3.01 9.16 3.05
C ASP A 58 -1.48 9.31 3.04
N GLU A 59 -0.78 8.79 4.05
CA GLU A 59 0.68 8.76 4.09
C GLU A 59 1.21 7.68 3.14
N LEU A 60 1.99 8.09 2.14
CA LEU A 60 2.65 7.14 1.25
C LEU A 60 3.85 6.50 1.94
N GLU A 61 3.87 5.17 1.92
CA GLU A 61 5.05 4.44 2.32
C GLU A 61 6.18 4.60 1.27
N PRO A 62 7.47 4.55 1.66
CA PRO A 62 8.60 4.76 0.74
C PRO A 62 8.60 3.84 -0.50
N TRP A 63 8.01 2.65 -0.39
CA TRP A 63 7.88 1.73 -1.51
C TRP A 63 6.73 2.10 -2.46
N GLU A 64 5.66 2.73 -1.94
CA GLU A 64 4.54 3.27 -2.72
C GLU A 64 4.97 4.53 -3.46
N GLU A 65 5.74 5.40 -2.80
CA GLU A 65 6.39 6.54 -3.46
C GLU A 65 7.25 6.06 -4.64
N GLY A 66 8.08 5.03 -4.43
CA GLY A 66 8.90 4.44 -5.49
C GLY A 66 8.09 3.78 -6.61
N PHE A 67 6.92 3.20 -6.29
CA PHE A 67 6.02 2.65 -7.30
C PHE A 67 5.31 3.75 -8.10
N MET A 68 4.88 4.83 -7.43
CA MET A 68 4.26 6.01 -8.05
C MET A 68 5.24 6.79 -8.94
N GLU A 69 6.51 6.90 -8.54
CA GLU A 69 7.56 7.49 -9.37
C GLU A 69 7.73 6.70 -10.67
N GLY A 70 7.51 5.38 -10.61
CA GLY A 70 7.63 4.48 -11.74
C GLY A 70 9.09 4.29 -12.17
N ALA A 71 9.32 3.31 -13.06
CA ALA A 71 10.65 3.10 -13.65
C ALA A 71 10.91 4.16 -14.73
N THR A 72 11.26 5.39 -14.31
CA THR A 72 11.50 6.54 -15.20
C THR A 72 12.60 6.27 -16.22
N ASP A 73 13.63 5.48 -15.86
CA ASP A 73 14.81 5.27 -16.72
C ASP A 73 15.19 3.80 -16.98
N ALA A 74 14.75 2.85 -16.14
CA ALA A 74 15.25 1.46 -16.20
C ALA A 74 14.87 0.71 -17.50
N GLY A 75 13.83 1.17 -18.21
CA GLY A 75 13.38 0.57 -19.48
C GLY A 75 13.96 1.20 -20.75
N GLN A 76 14.56 2.39 -20.67
CA GLN A 76 15.10 3.09 -21.86
C GLN A 76 16.47 2.57 -22.26
N LEU A 77 17.32 2.22 -21.29
CA LEU A 77 18.68 1.72 -21.56
C LEU A 77 18.73 0.31 -22.17
N GLY A 78 17.60 -0.41 -22.19
CA GLY A 78 17.46 -1.71 -22.84
C GLY A 78 17.06 -1.64 -24.31
N LYS A 79 16.85 -0.43 -24.87
CA LYS A 79 16.39 -0.21 -26.24
C LYS A 79 17.24 0.85 -26.93
N ASP A 80 17.31 0.78 -28.26
CA ASP A 80 17.91 1.81 -29.09
C ASP A 80 17.12 3.12 -28.95
N ALA A 81 17.79 4.22 -28.63
CA ALA A 81 17.13 5.51 -28.43
C ALA A 81 16.61 6.17 -29.72
N LEU A 82 17.05 5.72 -30.90
CA LEU A 82 16.57 6.16 -32.20
C LEU A 82 15.47 5.25 -32.75
N THR A 83 15.67 3.92 -32.72
CA THR A 83 14.76 2.95 -33.35
C THR A 83 13.78 2.31 -32.38
N GLY A 84 14.11 2.26 -31.08
CA GLY A 84 13.33 1.57 -30.06
C GLY A 84 13.52 0.05 -30.04
N GLU A 85 14.43 -0.48 -30.87
CA GLU A 85 14.72 -1.92 -30.92
C GLU A 85 15.40 -2.39 -29.63
N PRO A 86 15.07 -3.58 -29.11
CA PRO A 86 15.74 -4.14 -27.94
C PRO A 86 17.23 -4.36 -28.19
N LEU A 87 18.07 -4.05 -27.20
CA LEU A 87 19.53 -4.23 -27.26
C LEU A 87 20.00 -5.58 -26.69
N MET A 88 19.08 -6.51 -26.38
CA MET A 88 19.42 -7.78 -25.73
C MET A 88 20.33 -8.69 -26.56
N ASP A 89 20.25 -8.60 -27.90
CA ASP A 89 20.99 -9.46 -28.83
C ASP A 89 22.19 -8.76 -29.49
N VAL A 90 22.54 -7.56 -29.03
CA VAL A 90 23.61 -6.74 -29.63
C VAL A 90 24.88 -6.87 -28.78
N GLU A 91 25.97 -7.37 -29.37
CA GLU A 91 27.26 -7.52 -28.69
C GLU A 91 27.96 -6.16 -28.48
N ASP A 92 27.91 -5.27 -29.47
CA ASP A 92 28.51 -3.93 -29.43
C ASP A 92 27.43 -2.84 -29.41
N VAL A 93 27.17 -2.27 -28.24
CA VAL A 93 26.25 -1.15 -28.05
C VAL A 93 27.02 0.17 -28.07
N SER A 94 26.56 1.12 -28.89
CA SER A 94 27.10 2.48 -28.92
C SER A 94 26.40 3.35 -27.88
N GLU A 95 27.15 4.02 -27.00
CA GLU A 95 26.64 4.93 -25.98
C GLU A 95 26.94 6.39 -26.32
N LEU A 96 25.98 7.29 -26.09
CA LEU A 96 26.10 8.72 -26.34
C LEU A 96 25.45 9.51 -25.19
N GLU A 97 26.22 10.40 -24.58
CA GLU A 97 25.69 11.35 -23.61
C GLU A 97 25.25 12.64 -24.31
N PHE A 98 24.00 13.04 -24.12
CA PHE A 98 23.46 14.28 -24.67
C PHE A 98 22.47 14.92 -23.70
N ASP A 99 22.66 16.21 -23.40
CA ASP A 99 21.82 16.98 -22.46
C ASP A 99 21.75 16.37 -21.04
N GLY A 100 22.87 15.78 -20.60
CA GLY A 100 22.97 15.11 -19.29
C GLY A 100 22.25 13.75 -19.20
N LYS A 101 21.76 13.22 -20.34
CA LYS A 101 21.16 11.88 -20.43
C LYS A 101 22.01 10.95 -21.27
N LEU A 102 22.18 9.70 -20.80
CA LEU A 102 22.89 8.65 -21.52
C LEU A 102 21.91 7.90 -22.43
N TYR A 103 22.25 7.78 -23.70
CA TYR A 103 21.49 7.07 -24.71
C TYR A 103 22.28 5.90 -25.29
N ARG A 104 21.60 4.80 -25.61
CA ARG A 104 22.20 3.59 -26.19
C ARG A 104 21.64 3.32 -27.58
N PHE A 105 22.47 2.72 -28.44
CA PHE A 105 22.15 2.47 -29.84
C PHE A 105 22.72 1.13 -30.30
N VAL A 106 22.03 0.49 -31.25
CA VAL A 106 22.47 -0.75 -31.91
C VAL A 106 23.77 -0.54 -32.70
N ASN A 107 24.02 0.68 -33.18
CA ASN A 107 25.22 1.02 -33.95
C ASN A 107 25.55 2.52 -33.87
N GLU A 108 26.76 2.88 -34.30
CA GLU A 108 27.23 4.27 -34.30
C GLU A 108 26.45 5.17 -35.28
N GLU A 109 25.94 4.63 -36.39
CA GLU A 109 25.13 5.41 -37.33
C GLU A 109 23.85 5.95 -36.69
N ASN A 110 23.19 5.14 -35.86
CA ASN A 110 21.98 5.52 -35.13
C ASN A 110 22.30 6.62 -34.12
N ALA A 111 23.40 6.52 -33.39
CA ALA A 111 23.87 7.57 -32.49
C ALA A 111 24.08 8.90 -33.22
N GLN A 112 24.74 8.87 -34.39
CA GLN A 112 24.99 10.08 -35.19
C GLN A 112 23.69 10.69 -35.76
N LYS A 113 22.77 9.86 -36.26
CA LYS A 113 21.46 10.30 -36.76
C LYS A 113 20.62 10.91 -35.64
N PHE A 114 20.64 10.32 -34.46
CA PHE A 114 19.97 10.85 -33.26
C PHE A 114 20.51 12.23 -32.89
N LEU A 115 21.84 12.38 -32.82
CA LEU A 115 22.48 13.65 -32.50
C LEU A 115 22.16 14.75 -33.52
N LYS A 116 22.10 14.42 -34.82
CA LYS A 116 21.66 15.37 -35.86
C LYS A 116 20.22 15.81 -35.66
N LYS A 117 19.29 14.87 -35.44
CA LYS A 117 17.88 15.18 -35.16
C LYS A 117 17.70 16.06 -33.94
N GLN A 118 18.47 15.83 -32.87
CA GLN A 118 18.40 16.64 -31.65
C GLN A 118 18.98 18.04 -31.85
N LYS A 119 20.01 18.19 -32.68
CA LYS A 119 20.55 19.50 -33.06
C LYS A 119 19.60 20.31 -33.95
N GLU A 120 18.84 19.65 -34.84
CA GLU A 120 17.85 20.31 -35.71
C GLU A 120 16.58 20.75 -34.97
N LYS A 121 16.26 20.11 -33.84
CA LYS A 121 15.10 20.45 -33.01
C LYS A 121 15.37 21.61 -32.03
N LYS A 122 16.62 22.01 -31.85
CA LYS A 122 17.02 23.17 -31.03
C LYS A 122 17.01 24.44 -31.88
#